data_AF-A0A9P6WTY8-F1
#
_entry.id   AF-A0A9P6WTY8-F1
#
_cell.length_a   1.000
_cell.length_b   1.000
_cell.length_c   1.000
_cell.angle_alpha   90.00
_cell.angle_beta   90.00
_cell.angle_gamma   90.00
#
_symmetry.space_group_name_H-M   'P 1'
#
loop_
_entity.id
_entity.type
_entity.pdbx_description
1 polymer ?
#
loop_
_entity_poly.entity_id
_entity_poly.type
_entity_poly.pdbx_seq_one_letter_code
_entity_poly.pdbx_strand_id
1 'polypeptide(L)'
;MALPSGMPASLALQEGVAGQVARDERIRHLHGGDAAVRELQTSLGRLPVSERILAPISSDGAVVGVIELGRAQAGGQRDLDRELLERCGETIGMALRASLLRAQLVVLLEESQRQVAEPPGRTTGRAGTEQRPAGRAHPRAGGAEAGAAGGAGPAGA
;
A
#
# COMPACT_ATOMS: atom_id res chain seq x y z
N MET A 1 -7.01 10.45 -13.55
CA MET A 1 -7.31 9.65 -14.76
C MET A 1 -6.84 8.23 -14.45
N ALA A 2 -7.76 7.26 -14.35
CA ALA A 2 -7.38 5.87 -14.08
C ALA A 2 -6.81 5.25 -15.37
N LEU A 3 -5.78 4.41 -15.24
CA LEU A 3 -5.28 3.63 -16.37
C LEU A 3 -6.41 2.74 -16.93
N PRO A 4 -6.45 2.46 -18.24
CA PRO A 4 -7.44 1.57 -18.82
C PRO A 4 -7.46 0.21 -18.10
N SER A 5 -8.66 -0.37 -17.97
CA SER A 5 -8.85 -1.71 -17.41
C SER A 5 -8.04 -2.73 -18.23
N GLY A 6 -7.33 -3.64 -17.55
CA GLY A 6 -6.50 -4.67 -18.21
C GLY A 6 -5.05 -4.27 -18.48
N MET A 7 -4.61 -3.10 -18.03
CA MET A 7 -3.19 -2.75 -18.05
C MET A 7 -2.44 -3.51 -16.95
N PRO A 8 -1.26 -4.09 -17.25
CA PRO A 8 -0.48 -4.80 -16.23
C PRO A 8 -0.03 -3.83 -15.13
N ALA A 9 -0.04 -4.30 -13.88
CA ALA A 9 0.40 -3.51 -12.72
C ALA A 9 1.92 -3.29 -12.69
N SER A 10 2.68 -4.16 -13.37
CA SER A 10 4.13 -4.07 -13.50
C SER A 10 4.58 -4.50 -14.90
N LEU A 11 5.73 -3.99 -15.31
CA LEU A 11 6.41 -4.35 -16.55
C LEU A 11 7.79 -4.88 -16.20
N ALA A 12 8.20 -6.04 -16.73
CA ALA A 12 9.56 -6.50 -16.54
C ALA A 12 10.53 -5.70 -17.43
N LEU A 13 11.78 -5.53 -16.98
CA LEU A 13 12.82 -4.86 -17.76
C LEU A 13 13.14 -5.56 -19.10
N GLN A 14 12.83 -6.86 -19.21
CA GLN A 14 13.04 -7.63 -20.45
C GLN A 14 11.80 -7.59 -21.37
N GLU A 15 10.72 -6.92 -20.97
CA GLU A 15 9.46 -6.90 -21.70
C GLU A 15 9.21 -5.57 -22.40
N GLY A 16 8.90 -5.67 -23.69
CA GLY A 16 8.47 -4.54 -24.50
C GLY A 16 9.54 -3.45 -24.68
N VAL A 17 9.10 -2.35 -25.29
CA VAL A 17 10.00 -1.24 -25.65
C VAL A 17 10.43 -0.45 -24.41
N ALA A 18 9.54 -0.25 -23.44
CA ALA A 18 9.86 0.49 -22.22
C ALA A 18 10.95 -0.22 -21.40
N GLY A 19 10.85 -1.55 -21.24
CA GLY A 19 11.89 -2.33 -20.57
C GLY A 19 13.25 -2.23 -21.27
N GLN A 20 13.26 -2.34 -22.60
CA GLN A 20 14.50 -2.15 -23.39
C GLN A 20 15.10 -0.75 -23.22
N VAL A 21 14.29 0.30 -23.25
CA VAL A 21 14.76 1.69 -23.03
C VAL A 21 15.36 1.87 -21.63
N ALA A 22 14.72 1.30 -20.61
CA ALA A 22 15.24 1.33 -19.25
C ALA A 22 16.57 0.56 -19.12
N ARG A 23 16.69 -0.60 -19.77
CA ARG A 23 17.87 -1.46 -19.72
C ARG A 23 19.05 -0.89 -20.51
N ASP A 24 18.79 -0.35 -21.68
CA ASP A 24 19.82 0.12 -22.61
C ASP A 24 20.21 1.58 -22.35
N GLU A 25 19.46 2.28 -21.48
CA GLU A 25 19.62 3.70 -21.13
C GLU A 25 19.69 4.63 -22.35
N ARG A 26 18.88 4.33 -23.37
CA ARG A 26 18.90 5.05 -24.65
C ARG A 26 17.51 5.46 -25.10
N ILE A 27 17.44 6.69 -25.62
CA ILE A 27 16.23 7.21 -26.27
C ILE A 27 15.94 6.41 -27.53
N ARG A 28 14.67 6.05 -27.73
CA ARG A 28 14.21 5.33 -28.93
C ARG A 28 13.08 6.06 -29.60
N HIS A 29 13.23 6.27 -30.91
CA HIS A 29 12.14 6.72 -31.77
C HIS A 29 11.55 5.52 -32.51
N LEU A 30 10.22 5.41 -32.45
CA LEU A 30 9.44 4.39 -33.12
C LEU A 30 8.45 5.05 -34.08
N HIS A 31 8.31 4.47 -35.27
CA HIS A 31 7.32 4.91 -36.24
C HIS A 31 6.11 3.99 -36.20
N GLY A 32 4.93 4.53 -36.51
CA GLY A 32 3.64 3.84 -36.41
C GLY A 32 3.50 2.56 -37.24
N GLY A 33 4.43 2.31 -38.17
CA GLY A 33 4.46 1.08 -38.97
C GLY A 33 4.96 -0.17 -38.25
N ASP A 34 5.70 -0.05 -37.14
CA ASP A 34 6.47 -1.18 -36.58
C ASP A 34 5.76 -2.03 -35.52
N ALA A 35 4.72 -1.54 -34.85
CA ALA A 35 4.00 -2.35 -33.85
C ALA A 35 2.67 -1.71 -33.42
N ALA A 36 1.56 -2.35 -33.79
CA ALA A 36 0.17 -2.12 -33.33
C ALA A 36 -0.32 -0.66 -33.37
N VAL A 37 -1.38 -0.41 -34.13
CA VAL A 37 -2.06 0.90 -34.18
C VAL A 37 -2.43 1.32 -32.76
N ARG A 38 -1.66 2.27 -32.19
CA ARG A 38 -1.98 2.92 -30.92
C ARG A 38 -2.81 4.16 -31.22
N GLU A 39 -3.85 4.36 -30.43
CA GLU A 39 -4.75 5.50 -30.58
C GLU A 39 -4.59 6.46 -29.40
N LEU A 40 -4.52 7.76 -29.72
CA LEU A 40 -4.64 8.83 -28.75
C LEU A 40 -6.12 9.18 -28.61
N GLN A 41 -6.64 9.05 -27.40
CA GLN A 41 -8.03 9.39 -27.10
C GLN A 41 -8.12 10.87 -26.73
N THR A 42 -8.96 11.62 -27.43
CA THR A 42 -9.28 13.03 -27.15
C THR A 42 -10.77 13.19 -26.90
N SER A 43 -11.18 14.35 -26.39
CA SER A 43 -12.61 14.71 -26.29
C SER A 43 -13.32 14.77 -27.65
N LEU A 44 -12.57 14.90 -28.75
CA LEU A 44 -13.08 15.02 -30.12
C LEU A 44 -13.03 13.71 -30.90
N GLY A 45 -12.49 12.62 -30.32
CA GLY A 45 -12.37 11.32 -30.98
C GLY A 45 -11.01 10.66 -30.77
N ARG A 46 -10.74 9.63 -31.57
CA ARG A 46 -9.50 8.85 -31.52
C ARG A 46 -8.60 9.17 -32.70
N LEU A 47 -7.31 9.38 -32.46
CA LEU A 47 -6.33 9.68 -33.50
C LEU A 47 -5.23 8.62 -33.50
N PRO A 48 -4.78 8.14 -34.67
CA PRO A 48 -3.65 7.21 -34.73
C PRO A 48 -2.36 7.91 -34.27
N VAL A 49 -1.54 7.19 -33.51
CA VAL A 49 -0.19 7.61 -33.13
C VAL A 49 0.77 7.19 -34.23
N SER A 50 1.30 8.17 -34.97
CA SER A 50 2.21 7.97 -36.11
C SER A 50 3.67 7.88 -35.70
N GLU A 51 4.03 8.46 -34.56
CA GLU A 51 5.40 8.40 -34.02
C GLU A 51 5.36 8.33 -32.49
N ARG A 52 6.31 7.59 -31.91
CA ARG A 52 6.53 7.50 -30.47
C ARG A 52 7.99 7.75 -30.15
N ILE A 53 8.23 8.45 -29.06
CA ILE A 53 9.57 8.73 -28.55
C ILE A 53 9.58 8.24 -27.11
N LEU A 54 10.49 7.33 -26.79
CA LEU A 54 10.67 6.80 -25.45
C LEU A 54 12.03 7.22 -24.94
N ALA A 55 12.10 7.72 -23.72
CA ALA A 55 13.35 8.13 -23.09
C ALA A 55 13.45 7.57 -21.66
N PRO A 56 14.64 7.10 -21.26
CA PRO A 56 14.89 6.77 -19.87
C PRO A 56 14.89 8.07 -19.04
N ILE A 57 14.40 7.98 -17.82
CA ILE A 57 14.41 9.05 -16.85
C ILE A 57 15.33 8.63 -15.71
N SER A 58 16.36 9.43 -15.44
CA SER A 58 17.39 9.13 -14.45
C SER A 58 17.40 10.12 -13.30
N SER A 59 17.87 9.67 -12.14
CA SER A 59 18.19 10.50 -10.97
C SER A 59 19.45 9.94 -10.36
N ASP A 60 20.43 10.80 -10.03
CA ASP A 60 21.69 10.39 -9.41
C ASP A 60 22.42 9.28 -10.20
N GLY A 61 22.36 9.33 -11.53
CA GLY A 61 22.99 8.35 -12.43
C GLY A 61 22.28 6.99 -12.53
N ALA A 62 21.12 6.80 -11.90
CA ALA A 62 20.32 5.59 -12.01
C ALA A 62 19.00 5.85 -12.76
N VAL A 63 18.59 4.94 -13.65
CA VAL A 63 17.26 5.01 -14.28
C VAL A 63 16.19 4.75 -13.23
N VAL A 64 15.31 5.72 -13.04
CA VAL A 64 14.16 5.67 -12.11
C VAL A 64 12.82 5.51 -12.83
N GLY A 65 12.80 5.61 -14.15
CA GLY A 65 11.59 5.42 -14.96
C GLY A 65 11.82 5.57 -16.46
N VAL A 66 10.73 5.51 -17.22
CA VAL A 66 10.70 5.73 -18.66
C VAL A 66 9.53 6.64 -18.98
N ILE A 67 9.76 7.65 -19.81
CA ILE A 67 8.70 8.48 -20.39
C ILE A 67 8.44 8.02 -21.83
N GLU A 68 7.16 7.97 -22.20
CA GLU A 68 6.73 7.71 -23.58
C GLU A 68 5.87 8.88 -24.07
N LEU A 69 6.24 9.45 -25.21
CA LEU A 69 5.52 10.51 -25.89
C LEU A 69 5.00 9.99 -27.23
N GLY A 70 3.70 10.15 -27.49
CA GLY A 70 3.08 9.79 -28.77
C GLY A 70 2.68 11.03 -29.56
N ARG A 71 2.89 11.02 -30.87
CA ARG A 71 2.52 12.09 -31.80
C ARG A 71 1.58 11.55 -32.88
N ALA A 72 0.52 12.30 -33.18
CA ALA A 72 -0.38 11.97 -34.30
C ALA A 72 0.27 12.25 -35.66
N GLN A 73 1.22 13.19 -35.72
CA GLN A 73 2.04 13.50 -36.90
C GLN A 73 3.52 13.36 -36.55
N ALA A 74 4.30 12.78 -37.46
CA ALA A 74 5.74 12.62 -37.28
C ALA A 74 6.43 13.98 -37.16
N GLY A 75 7.36 14.09 -36.22
CA GLY A 75 8.24 15.24 -36.08
C GLY A 75 9.32 15.26 -37.15
N GLY A 76 9.69 16.46 -37.60
CA GLY A 76 10.81 16.65 -38.53
C GLY A 76 12.19 16.69 -37.86
N GLN A 77 12.25 16.88 -36.53
CA GLN A 77 13.47 17.31 -35.85
C GLN A 77 13.87 16.36 -34.71
N ARG A 78 14.25 15.13 -35.07
CA ARG A 78 14.59 14.06 -34.10
C ARG A 78 15.68 14.46 -33.11
N ASP A 79 16.69 15.20 -33.57
CA ASP A 79 17.79 15.62 -32.72
C ASP A 79 17.37 16.61 -31.63
N LEU A 80 16.43 17.52 -31.93
CA LEU A 80 15.89 18.43 -30.93
C LEU A 80 15.01 17.70 -29.92
N ASP A 81 14.20 16.74 -30.38
CA ASP A 81 13.39 15.91 -29.48
C ASP A 81 14.30 15.12 -28.52
N ARG A 82 15.41 14.56 -29.03
CA ARG A 82 16.44 13.86 -28.24
C ARG A 82 17.10 14.80 -27.23
N GLU A 83 17.60 15.95 -27.68
CA GLU A 83 18.29 16.93 -26.84
C GLU A 83 17.38 17.45 -25.72
N LEU A 84 16.10 17.71 -26.02
CA LEU A 84 15.10 18.09 -25.03
C LEU A 84 14.97 17.02 -23.95
N LEU A 85 14.79 15.76 -24.35
CA LEU A 85 14.59 14.65 -23.42
C LEU A 85 15.84 14.36 -22.59
N GLU A 86 17.03 14.47 -23.18
CA GLU A 86 18.31 14.35 -22.45
C GLU A 86 18.44 15.44 -21.38
N ARG A 87 18.11 16.70 -21.72
CA ARG A 87 18.21 17.83 -20.78
C ARG A 87 17.17 17.79 -19.68
N CYS A 88 15.96 17.35 -19.99
CA CYS A 88 14.87 17.31 -19.02
C CYS A 88 14.88 16.03 -18.17
N GLY A 89 15.51 14.95 -18.63
CA GLY A 89 15.46 13.63 -18.02
C GLY A 89 15.84 13.64 -16.54
N GLU A 90 16.98 14.25 -16.19
CA GLU A 90 17.45 14.29 -14.81
C GLU A 90 16.52 15.09 -13.89
N THR A 91 16.03 16.24 -14.36
CA THR A 91 15.09 17.08 -13.60
C THR A 91 13.78 16.34 -13.33
N ILE A 92 13.26 15.63 -14.33
CA ILE A 92 12.05 14.80 -14.19
C ILE A 92 12.32 13.67 -13.20
N GLY A 93 13.47 13.01 -13.28
CA GLY A 93 13.82 11.89 -12.40
C GLY A 93 13.95 12.30 -10.93
N MET A 94 14.60 13.44 -10.66
CA MET A 94 14.66 14.01 -9.31
C MET A 94 13.25 14.29 -8.75
N ALA A 95 12.38 14.90 -9.56
CA ALA A 95 11.01 15.21 -9.16
C ALA A 95 10.18 13.94 -8.89
N LEU A 96 10.32 12.91 -9.73
CA LEU A 96 9.67 11.62 -9.53
C LEU A 96 10.16 10.94 -8.24
N ARG A 97 11.47 10.91 -8.00
CA ARG A 97 12.06 10.32 -6.80
C ARG A 97 11.57 11.02 -5.53
N ALA A 98 11.56 12.35 -5.52
CA ALA A 98 11.04 13.14 -4.41
C ALA A 98 9.55 12.88 -4.16
N SER A 99 8.75 12.76 -5.23
CA SER A 99 7.31 12.46 -5.14
C SER A 99 7.04 11.07 -4.57
N LEU A 100 7.79 10.05 -5.02
CA LEU A 100 7.68 8.69 -4.52
C LEU A 100 8.10 8.59 -3.04
N LEU A 101 9.20 9.23 -2.65
CA LEU A 101 9.62 9.29 -1.26
C LEU A 101 8.54 9.93 -0.37
N ARG A 102 7.96 11.05 -0.83
CA ARG A 102 6.87 11.71 -0.10
C ARG A 102 5.65 10.80 0.06
N ALA A 103 5.26 10.07 -1.00
CA ALA A 103 4.15 9.13 -0.93
C ALA A 103 4.43 8.00 0.07
N GLN A 104 5.65 7.45 0.08
CA GLN A 104 6.06 6.42 1.04
C GLN A 104 6.03 6.93 2.49
N LEU A 105 6.49 8.16 2.73
CA LEU A 105 6.43 8.77 4.06
C LEU A 105 4.99 8.91 4.55
N VAL A 106 4.05 9.30 3.68
CA VAL A 106 2.63 9.38 4.05
C VAL A 106 2.08 8.01 4.45
N VAL A 107 2.36 6.96 3.68
CA VAL A 107 1.93 5.59 3.99
C VAL A 107 2.48 5.12 5.33
N LEU A 108 3.78 5.30 5.58
CA LEU A 108 4.42 4.89 6.83
C LEU A 108 3.85 5.65 8.05
N LEU A 109 3.52 6.93 7.89
CA LEU A 109 2.88 7.72 8.95
C LEU A 109 1.46 7.24 9.24
N GLU A 110 0.69 6.87 8.22
CA GLU A 110 -0.64 6.29 8.40
C GLU A 110 -0.57 4.93 9.10
N GLU A 111 0.39 4.09 8.73
CA GLU A 111 0.63 2.78 9.36
C GLU A 111 1.04 2.92 10.83
N SER A 112 1.90 3.88 11.17
CA SER A 112 2.30 4.16 12.56
C SER A 112 1.12 4.66 13.40
N GLN A 113 0.31 5.57 12.85
CA GLN A 113 -0.87 6.11 13.55
C GLN A 113 -1.94 5.04 13.80
N ARG A 114 -2.14 4.11 12.86
CA ARG A 114 -3.06 2.98 13.05
C ARG A 114 -2.63 2.05 14.18
N GLN A 115 -1.33 1.89 14.42
CA GLN A 115 -0.82 1.07 15.52
C GLN A 115 -1.06 1.69 16.90
N VAL A 116 -1.14 3.02 17.00
CA VAL A 116 -1.44 3.74 18.24
C VAL A 116 -2.95 3.77 18.54
N ALA A 117 -3.79 3.61 17.51
CA ALA A 117 -5.24 3.66 17.63
C ALA A 117 -5.90 2.34 18.10
N GLU A 118 -5.14 1.26 18.33
CA GLU A 118 -5.66 0.03 18.93
C GLU A 118 -6.14 0.34 20.36
N PRO A 119 -7.45 0.32 20.65
CA PRO A 119 -7.93 0.59 21.99
C PRO A 119 -7.47 -0.54 22.92
N PRO A 120 -6.89 -0.27 24.10
CA PRO A 120 -6.55 -1.33 25.03
C PRO A 120 -7.82 -2.10 25.38
N GLY A 121 -7.80 -3.39 25.02
CA GLY A 121 -8.84 -4.35 25.34
C GLY A 121 -9.19 -4.26 26.82
N ARG A 122 -10.46 -4.00 27.09
CA ARG A 122 -11.07 -3.97 28.42
C ARG A 122 -10.68 -5.26 29.16
N THR A 123 -9.66 -5.19 30.02
CA THR A 123 -9.34 -6.25 30.98
C THR A 123 -10.54 -6.37 31.91
N THR A 124 -11.34 -7.41 31.68
CA THR A 124 -12.37 -7.87 32.61
C THR A 124 -11.68 -8.51 33.81
N GLY A 125 -11.11 -7.67 34.68
CA GLY A 125 -10.53 -8.04 35.95
C GLY A 125 -11.57 -8.01 37.06
N ARG A 126 -12.24 -9.14 37.26
CA ARG A 126 -13.06 -9.47 38.43
C ARG A 126 -12.22 -9.48 39.71
N ALA A 127 -12.50 -8.59 40.67
CA ALA A 127 -12.31 -8.75 42.13
C ALA A 127 -12.61 -7.39 42.81
N GLY A 128 -13.34 -7.26 43.91
CA GLY A 128 -14.04 -8.21 44.76
C GLY A 128 -15.06 -7.42 45.59
N THR A 129 -16.20 -8.03 45.86
CA THR A 129 -17.19 -7.48 46.79
C THR A 129 -16.63 -7.50 48.20
N GLU A 130 -16.34 -6.31 48.74
CA GLU A 130 -16.19 -6.06 50.17
C GLU A 130 -17.49 -6.47 50.88
N GLN A 131 -17.44 -7.53 51.68
CA GLN A 131 -18.43 -7.77 52.72
C GLN A 131 -17.78 -7.47 54.08
N ARG A 132 -18.19 -6.33 54.65
CA ARG A 132 -17.94 -5.85 56.02
C ARG A 132 -18.05 -6.98 57.07
N PRO A 133 -17.17 -7.04 58.08
CA PRO A 133 -17.43 -7.83 59.27
C PRO A 133 -18.35 -7.06 60.22
N ALA A 134 -19.51 -7.64 60.55
CA ALA A 134 -20.35 -7.18 61.65
C ALA A 134 -19.91 -7.88 62.95
N GLY A 135 -19.39 -7.10 63.89
CA GLY A 135 -19.08 -7.55 65.23
C GLY A 135 -20.28 -7.45 66.17
N ARG A 136 -20.44 -8.52 66.98
CA ARG A 136 -20.71 -8.55 68.42
C ARG A 136 -22.15 -8.79 68.93
N ALA A 137 -22.31 -9.95 69.59
CA ALA A 137 -22.87 -10.20 70.94
C ALA A 137 -23.36 -11.68 70.96
N HIS A 138 -23.22 -12.55 71.96
CA HIS A 138 -22.70 -12.59 73.33
C HIS A 138 -22.61 -14.11 73.69
N PRO A 139 -21.82 -14.57 74.69
CA PRO A 139 -21.71 -15.99 74.99
C PRO A 139 -22.83 -16.48 75.92
N ARG A 140 -23.35 -17.69 75.69
CA ARG A 140 -24.03 -18.47 76.73
C ARG A 140 -23.42 -19.86 76.82
N ALA A 141 -23.09 -20.20 78.07
CA ALA A 141 -22.44 -21.42 78.48
C ALA A 141 -23.41 -22.61 78.49
N GLY A 142 -22.86 -23.80 78.19
CA GLY A 142 -22.87 -24.98 79.06
C GLY A 142 -24.21 -25.61 79.45
N GLY A 143 -24.40 -26.84 78.98
CA GLY A 143 -25.43 -27.80 79.43
C GLY A 143 -25.74 -28.76 78.28
N ALA A 144 -24.95 -29.83 78.09
CA ALA A 144 -25.03 -31.13 78.77
C ALA A 144 -26.03 -32.09 78.10
N GLU A 145 -25.51 -33.29 77.81
CA GLU A 145 -26.21 -34.56 77.53
C GLU A 145 -26.93 -34.68 76.18
N ALA A 146 -27.07 -35.84 75.54
CA ALA A 146 -26.42 -37.16 75.58
C ALA A 146 -27.14 -37.96 74.48
N GLY A 147 -26.42 -38.83 73.77
CA GLY A 147 -27.00 -39.86 72.91
C GLY A 147 -27.60 -39.35 71.59
N ALA A 148 -27.77 -40.15 70.56
CA ALA A 148 -27.33 -41.49 70.26
C ALA A 148 -27.70 -41.75 68.79
N ALA A 149 -26.89 -42.58 68.14
CA ALA A 149 -27.28 -43.55 67.10
C ALA A 149 -27.83 -43.08 65.74
N GLY A 150 -27.25 -43.72 64.71
CA GLY A 150 -27.90 -44.12 63.47
C GLY A 150 -27.88 -43.03 62.39
N GLY A 151 -27.36 -43.23 61.18
CA GLY A 151 -27.21 -44.47 60.44
C GLY A 151 -27.94 -44.31 59.10
N ALA A 152 -27.16 -44.41 58.02
CA ALA A 152 -27.52 -44.90 56.68
C ALA A 152 -28.66 -44.24 55.89
N GLY A 153 -28.35 -43.91 54.63
CA GLY A 153 -29.30 -44.08 53.51
C GLY A 153 -29.31 -42.94 52.48
N PRO A 154 -28.71 -43.14 51.29
CA PRO A 154 -28.88 -42.27 50.13
C PRO A 154 -30.05 -42.76 49.25
N ALA A 155 -30.68 -41.85 48.50
CA ALA A 155 -31.14 -42.09 47.12
C ALA A 155 -32.01 -40.93 46.61
N GLY A 156 -31.78 -40.54 45.36
CA GLY A 156 -32.88 -40.33 44.42
C GLY A 156 -33.10 -38.93 43.89
N ALA A 157 -32.60 -38.74 42.66
CA ALA A 157 -33.15 -37.97 41.52
C ALA A 157 -33.45 -36.47 41.69
#